data_AF-A0A1L5KLI6-F1
#
_entry.id   AF-A0A1L5KLI6-F1
#
_cell.length_a   1.000
_cell.length_b   1.000
_cell.length_c   1.000
_cell.angle_alpha   90.00
_cell.angle_beta   90.00
_cell.angle_gamma   90.00
#
_symmetry.space_group_name_H-M   'P 1'
#
loop_
_entity.id
_entity.type
_entity.pdbx_description
1 polymer ?
#
loop_
_entity_poly.entity_id
_entity_poly.type
_entity_poly.pdbx_seq_one_letter_code
_entity_poly.pdbx_strand_id
1 'polypeptide(L)'
;MTTETRSLYSQLPAIDRLLRDSSFLSLRDTYGHTRVVELLRQMLDEAREVIRGSQTLPAWCENWAQEVDARLTKEAQSALRPVINLTGTVLHTNLGRALQAEAAVEAVAQAMRSPVTLEYDLDDAGRGHRDRALA
;
A
#
# COMPACT_ATOMS: atom_id res chain seq x y z
N MET A 1 -19.19 33.54 -11.92
CA MET A 1 -18.93 32.53 -10.87
C MET A 1 -19.78 32.89 -9.68
N THR A 2 -20.81 32.09 -9.40
CA THR A 2 -21.85 32.38 -8.40
C THR A 2 -21.31 32.19 -6.98
N THR A 3 -21.85 32.96 -6.03
CA THR A 3 -21.50 32.92 -4.60
C THR A 3 -21.58 31.50 -4.01
N GLU A 4 -22.47 30.66 -4.54
CA GLU A 4 -22.63 29.25 -4.16
C GLU A 4 -21.40 28.40 -4.46
N THR A 5 -20.73 28.58 -5.60
CA THR A 5 -19.53 27.80 -5.91
C THR A 5 -18.38 28.13 -4.94
N ARG A 6 -18.27 29.39 -4.52
CA ARG A 6 -17.28 29.81 -3.50
C ARG A 6 -17.56 29.18 -2.13
N SER A 7 -18.83 28.94 -1.80
CA SER A 7 -19.22 28.22 -0.58
C SER A 7 -18.74 26.76 -0.61
N LEU A 8 -18.88 26.07 -1.74
CA LEU A 8 -18.45 24.66 -1.86
C LEU A 8 -16.94 24.47 -1.69
N TYR A 9 -16.12 25.33 -2.31
CA TYR A 9 -14.66 25.25 -2.13
C TYR A 9 -14.21 25.51 -0.69
N SER A 10 -14.97 26.31 0.07
CA SER A 10 -14.65 26.58 1.48
C SER A 10 -14.94 25.40 2.41
N GLN A 11 -15.72 24.42 1.96
CA GLN A 11 -16.03 23.20 2.71
C GLN A 11 -14.93 22.14 2.60
N LEU A 12 -14.01 22.27 1.65
CA LEU A 12 -12.88 21.35 1.52
C LEU A 12 -11.88 21.58 2.66
N PRO A 13 -11.58 20.56 3.48
CA PRO A 13 -10.66 20.70 4.61
C PRO A 13 -9.21 20.80 4.11
N ALA A 14 -8.37 21.50 4.89
CA ALA A 14 -6.92 21.41 4.71
C ALA A 14 -6.43 20.01 5.09
N ILE A 15 -5.45 19.47 4.36
CA ILE A 15 -4.85 18.15 4.66
C ILE A 15 -4.32 18.11 6.09
N ASP A 16 -3.63 19.17 6.55
CA ASP A 16 -3.12 19.24 7.91
C ASP A 16 -4.23 19.17 8.98
N ARG A 17 -5.45 19.61 8.65
CA ARG A 17 -6.60 19.47 9.55
C ARG A 17 -7.06 18.02 9.61
N LEU A 18 -7.14 17.33 8.47
CA LEU A 18 -7.48 15.91 8.41
C LEU A 18 -6.46 15.05 9.15
N LEU A 19 -5.17 15.30 8.95
CA LEU A 19 -4.08 14.51 9.57
C LEU A 19 -3.99 14.66 11.10
N ARG A 20 -4.63 15.67 11.68
CA ARG A 20 -4.73 15.87 13.14
C ARG A 20 -5.91 15.13 13.76
N ASP A 21 -6.86 14.66 12.95
CA ASP A 21 -7.99 13.89 13.42
C ASP A 21 -7.54 12.48 13.83
N SER A 22 -8.08 12.01 14.96
CA SER A 22 -7.83 10.67 15.48
C SER A 22 -8.11 9.54 14.48
N SER A 23 -9.08 9.72 13.58
CA SER A 23 -9.43 8.75 12.54
C SER A 23 -8.27 8.49 11.56
N PHE A 24 -7.41 9.48 11.33
CA PHE A 24 -6.24 9.36 10.45
C PHE A 24 -4.99 8.81 11.14
N LEU A 25 -4.98 8.70 12.48
CA LEU A 25 -3.86 8.08 13.20
C LEU A 25 -3.75 6.59 12.81
N SER A 26 -4.84 5.83 12.94
CA SER A 26 -4.87 4.41 12.58
C SER A 26 -4.51 4.15 11.11
N LEU A 27 -4.97 5.03 10.20
CA LEU A 27 -4.65 4.94 8.77
C LEU A 27 -3.16 5.15 8.49
N ARG A 28 -2.53 6.09 9.20
CA ARG A 28 -1.09 6.35 9.06
C ARG A 28 -0.24 5.22 9.64
N ASP A 29 -0.68 4.61 10.74
CA ASP A 29 0.03 3.49 11.35
C ASP A 29 -0.03 2.25 10.45
N THR A 30 -1.16 2.05 9.75
CA THR A 30 -1.37 0.89 8.87
C THR A 30 -0.70 1.05 7.49
N TYR A 31 -0.90 2.20 6.84
CA TYR A 31 -0.50 2.41 5.43
C TYR A 31 0.71 3.32 5.27
N GLY A 32 1.20 3.94 6.34
CA GLY A 32 2.30 4.89 6.33
C GLY A 32 1.88 6.31 6.00
N HIS A 33 2.60 7.29 6.55
CA HIS A 33 2.29 8.71 6.39
C HIS A 33 2.29 9.19 4.94
N THR A 34 3.35 8.88 4.18
CA THR A 34 3.50 9.34 2.79
C THR A 34 2.32 8.91 1.92
N ARG A 35 1.89 7.66 2.07
CA ARG A 35 0.80 7.10 1.25
C ARG A 35 -0.54 7.77 1.53
N VAL A 36 -0.86 7.99 2.81
CA VAL A 36 -2.09 8.69 3.23
C VAL A 36 -2.11 10.13 2.69
N VAL A 37 -0.98 10.84 2.75
CA VAL A 37 -0.90 12.23 2.28
C VAL A 37 -1.06 12.32 0.76
N GLU A 38 -0.43 11.43 -0.01
CA GLU A 38 -0.57 11.38 -1.46
C GLU A 38 -2.03 11.17 -1.87
N LEU A 39 -2.72 10.22 -1.24
CA LEU A 39 -4.11 9.94 -1.54
C LEU A 39 -5.03 11.12 -1.17
N LEU A 40 -4.80 11.78 -0.03
CA LEU A 40 -5.56 12.97 0.37
C LEU A 40 -5.39 14.13 -0.62
N ARG A 41 -4.19 14.33 -1.18
CA ARG A 41 -3.95 15.32 -2.23
C ARG A 41 -4.75 15.00 -3.48
N GLN A 42 -4.71 13.75 -3.92
CA GLN A 42 -5.47 13.30 -5.08
C GLN A 42 -6.98 13.50 -4.87
N MET A 43 -7.51 13.10 -3.71
CA MET A 43 -8.93 13.27 -3.39
C MET A 43 -9.33 14.75 -3.37
N LEU A 44 -8.49 15.65 -2.84
CA LEU A 44 -8.76 17.09 -2.89
C LEU A 44 -8.83 17.62 -4.32
N ASP A 45 -7.96 17.16 -5.20
CA ASP A 45 -7.99 17.54 -6.61
C ASP A 45 -9.23 16.99 -7.32
N GLU A 46 -9.62 15.75 -7.04
CA GLU A 46 -10.90 15.17 -7.51
C GLU A 46 -12.11 15.98 -7.05
N ALA A 47 -12.17 16.37 -5.78
CA ALA A 47 -13.25 17.21 -5.27
C ALA A 47 -13.31 18.57 -5.98
N ARG A 48 -12.17 19.20 -6.25
CA ARG A 48 -12.10 20.46 -6.98
C ARG A 48 -12.62 20.32 -8.42
N GLU A 49 -12.30 19.23 -9.10
CA GLU A 49 -12.82 18.97 -10.45
C GLU A 49 -14.33 18.71 -10.43
N VAL A 50 -14.85 17.98 -9.44
CA VAL A 50 -16.30 17.78 -9.28
C VAL A 50 -17.00 19.11 -9.03
N ILE A 51 -16.52 19.95 -8.11
CA ILE A 51 -17.11 21.28 -7.86
C ILE A 51 -17.08 22.14 -9.13
N ARG A 52 -16.00 22.08 -9.93
CA ARG A 52 -15.90 22.83 -11.19
C ARG A 52 -16.90 22.35 -12.24
N GLY A 53 -17.07 21.04 -12.38
CA GLY A 53 -17.90 20.43 -13.43
C GLY A 53 -19.38 20.34 -13.11
N SER A 54 -19.73 20.00 -11.87
CA SER A 54 -21.10 19.71 -11.45
C SER A 54 -21.64 20.68 -10.39
N GLN A 55 -20.82 21.59 -9.86
CA GLN A 55 -21.20 22.51 -8.78
C GLN A 55 -21.79 21.78 -7.57
N THR A 56 -21.30 20.57 -7.29
CA THR A 56 -21.67 19.78 -6.11
C THR A 56 -20.43 19.27 -5.39
N LEU A 57 -20.59 18.86 -4.13
CA LEU A 57 -19.56 18.12 -3.42
C LEU A 57 -19.71 16.62 -3.70
N PRO A 58 -18.60 15.89 -3.87
CA PRO A 58 -18.64 14.44 -3.84
C PRO A 58 -19.26 13.92 -2.54
N ALA A 59 -20.09 12.88 -2.60
CA ALA A 59 -20.75 12.31 -1.43
C ALA A 59 -19.76 11.88 -0.32
N TRP A 60 -18.57 11.40 -0.71
CA TRP A 60 -17.54 11.00 0.24
C TRP A 60 -16.89 12.17 1.00
N CYS A 61 -17.14 13.43 0.63
CA CYS A 61 -16.69 14.59 1.42
C CYS A 61 -17.29 14.66 2.82
N GLU A 62 -18.40 13.93 3.07
CA GLU A 62 -18.99 13.79 4.41
C GLU A 62 -18.08 12.99 5.37
N ASN A 63 -17.29 12.05 4.85
CA ASN A 63 -16.41 11.20 5.66
C ASN A 63 -15.11 10.83 4.92
N TRP A 64 -14.14 11.74 4.98
CA TRP A 64 -12.83 11.58 4.35
C TRP A 64 -12.06 10.35 4.85
N ALA A 65 -12.12 10.05 6.15
CA ALA A 65 -11.38 8.94 6.72
C ALA A 65 -11.90 7.60 6.19
N GLN A 66 -13.23 7.43 6.11
CA GLN A 66 -13.84 6.23 5.56
C GLN A 66 -13.50 6.03 4.08
N GLU A 67 -13.54 7.09 3.28
CA GLU A 67 -13.21 7.00 1.85
C GLU A 67 -11.72 6.69 1.63
N VAL A 68 -10.83 7.30 2.43
CA VAL A 68 -9.40 6.99 2.41
C VAL A 68 -9.15 5.52 2.75
N ASP A 69 -9.78 5.01 3.81
CA ASP A 69 -9.67 3.61 4.20
C ASP A 69 -10.16 2.67 3.09
N ALA A 70 -11.32 2.97 2.49
CA ALA A 70 -11.89 2.16 1.42
C ALA A 70 -10.98 2.10 0.18
N ARG A 71 -10.40 3.24 -0.22
CA ARG A 71 -9.47 3.32 -1.36
C ARG A 71 -8.16 2.62 -1.05
N LEU A 72 -7.55 2.86 0.12
CA LEU A 72 -6.31 2.21 0.51
C LEU A 72 -6.48 0.70 0.69
N THR A 73 -7.59 0.24 1.26
CA THR A 73 -7.90 -1.18 1.37
C THR A 73 -8.01 -1.82 -0.01
N LYS A 74 -8.66 -1.15 -0.96
CA LYS A 74 -8.78 -1.62 -2.35
C LYS A 74 -7.44 -1.66 -3.07
N GLU A 75 -6.57 -0.67 -2.85
CA GLU A 75 -5.23 -0.62 -3.45
C GLU A 75 -4.24 -1.59 -2.78
N ALA A 76 -4.37 -1.80 -1.47
CA ALA A 76 -3.54 -2.72 -0.70
C ALA A 76 -3.86 -4.19 -1.00
N GLN A 77 -4.95 -4.48 -1.70
CA GLN A 77 -5.17 -5.80 -2.27
C GLN A 77 -4.08 -6.08 -3.31
N SER A 78 -3.10 -6.89 -2.90
CA SER A 78 -2.09 -7.44 -3.80
C SER A 78 -2.74 -7.97 -5.06
N ALA A 79 -2.21 -7.57 -6.23
CA ALA A 79 -2.60 -8.16 -7.51
C ALA A 79 -2.38 -9.69 -7.51
N LEU A 80 -1.42 -10.15 -6.72
CA LEU A 80 -1.15 -11.57 -6.49
C LEU A 80 -1.98 -12.05 -5.30
N ARG A 81 -2.98 -12.89 -5.59
CA ARG A 81 -3.84 -13.54 -4.59
C ARG A 81 -3.65 -15.06 -4.66
N PRO A 82 -3.67 -15.76 -3.51
CA PRO A 82 -3.73 -17.22 -3.52
C PRO A 82 -4.97 -17.71 -4.28
N VAL A 83 -4.82 -18.82 -5.00
CA VAL A 83 -5.92 -19.45 -5.73
C VAL A 83 -5.95 -20.94 -5.43
N ILE A 84 -7.14 -21.55 -5.54
CA ILE A 84 -7.29 -23.01 -5.50
C ILE A 84 -7.07 -23.52 -6.93
N ASN A 85 -6.02 -24.32 -7.13
CA ASN A 85 -5.73 -24.92 -8.43
C ASN A 85 -6.65 -26.13 -8.68
N LEU A 86 -7.66 -25.95 -9.54
CA LEU A 86 -8.59 -27.00 -9.95
C LEU A 86 -8.28 -27.61 -11.33
N THR A 87 -7.15 -27.26 -11.95
CA THR A 87 -6.82 -27.74 -13.31
C THR A 87 -6.16 -29.12 -13.31
N GLY A 88 -5.75 -29.63 -12.14
CA GLY A 88 -4.97 -30.87 -12.01
C GLY A 88 -3.51 -30.75 -12.45
N THR A 89 -3.07 -29.57 -12.93
CA THR A 89 -1.67 -29.34 -13.34
C THR A 89 -0.81 -29.00 -12.12
N VAL A 90 0.16 -29.86 -11.79
CA VAL A 90 1.07 -29.64 -10.63
C VAL A 90 1.99 -28.43 -10.85
N LEU A 91 2.72 -28.38 -11.97
CA LEU A 91 3.62 -27.26 -12.31
C LEU A 91 2.92 -26.26 -13.23
N HIS A 92 2.00 -25.49 -12.68
CA HIS A 92 1.20 -24.55 -13.46
C HIS A 92 1.95 -23.24 -13.72
N THR A 93 2.39 -23.02 -14.96
CA THR A 93 3.21 -21.85 -15.34
C THR A 93 2.54 -20.51 -15.03
N ASN A 94 1.23 -20.39 -15.29
CA ASN A 94 0.47 -19.18 -14.98
C ASN A 94 0.17 -18.98 -13.48
N LEU A 95 0.29 -20.01 -12.64
CA LEU A 95 -0.01 -19.94 -11.20
C LEU A 95 1.25 -20.04 -10.32
N GLY A 96 2.44 -19.81 -10.90
CA GLY A 96 3.68 -19.74 -10.12
C GLY A 96 4.44 -21.06 -9.96
N ARG A 97 4.14 -22.10 -10.76
CA ARG A 97 4.85 -23.39 -10.79
C ARG A 97 4.79 -24.11 -9.43
N ALA A 98 5.94 -24.50 -8.89
CA ALA A 98 6.04 -25.31 -7.68
C ALA A 98 5.84 -24.44 -6.43
N LEU A 99 4.95 -24.91 -5.55
CA LEU A 99 4.86 -24.38 -4.19
C LEU A 99 6.14 -24.74 -3.43
N GLN A 100 6.63 -23.81 -2.61
CA GLN A 100 7.76 -24.06 -1.73
C GLN A 100 7.31 -24.77 -0.46
N ALA A 101 8.17 -25.61 0.12
CA ALA A 101 7.93 -26.16 1.44
C ALA A 101 8.01 -25.04 2.49
N GLU A 102 7.26 -25.16 3.58
CA GLU A 102 7.23 -24.15 4.65
C GLU A 102 8.64 -23.84 5.20
N ALA A 103 9.49 -24.85 5.36
CA ALA A 103 10.87 -24.66 5.79
C ALA A 103 11.68 -23.73 4.85
N ALA A 104 11.42 -23.80 3.54
CA ALA A 104 12.07 -22.91 2.57
C ALA A 104 11.50 -21.48 2.64
N VAL A 105 10.18 -21.35 2.85
CA VAL A 105 9.51 -20.04 3.04
C VAL A 105 10.06 -19.33 4.29
N GLU A 106 10.16 -20.05 5.41
CA GLU A 106 10.69 -19.54 6.66
C GLU A 106 12.15 -19.09 6.53
N ALA A 107 13.01 -19.90 5.90
CA ALA A 107 14.42 -19.57 5.68
C ALA A 107 14.58 -18.28 4.85
N VAL A 108 13.80 -18.13 3.77
CA VAL A 108 13.79 -16.90 2.96
C VAL A 108 13.29 -15.71 3.77
N ALA A 109 12.20 -15.87 4.52
CA ALA A 109 11.66 -14.79 5.35
C ALA A 109 12.67 -14.32 6.41
N GLN A 110 13.43 -15.24 7.01
CA GLN A 110 14.50 -14.91 7.94
C GLN A 110 15.64 -14.15 7.25
N ALA A 111 16.11 -14.64 6.10
CA ALA A 111 17.18 -14.00 5.35
C ALA A 111 16.83 -12.58 4.86
N MET A 112 15.56 -12.31 4.56
CA MET A 112 15.09 -10.99 4.10
C MET A 112 14.90 -9.96 5.22
N ARG A 113 14.83 -10.39 6.50
CA ARG A 113 14.57 -9.49 7.63
C ARG A 113 15.80 -8.73 8.13
N SER A 114 17.01 -9.09 7.69
CA SER A 114 18.25 -8.49 8.19
C SER A 114 19.35 -8.56 7.13
N PRO A 115 20.39 -7.71 7.21
CA PRO A 115 21.62 -7.93 6.46
C PRO A 115 22.17 -9.32 6.79
N VAL A 116 22.46 -10.10 5.75
CA VAL A 116 22.99 -11.45 5.87
C VAL A 116 24.41 -11.52 5.31
N THR A 117 25.16 -12.54 5.71
CA THR A 117 26.50 -12.85 5.21
C THR A 117 26.48 -13.43 3.80
N LEU A 118 25.69 -12.82 2.90
CA LEU A 118 25.51 -13.30 1.54
C LEU A 118 26.83 -13.33 0.76
N GLU A 119 27.71 -12.35 0.95
CA GLU A 119 29.05 -12.34 0.35
C GLU A 119 30.10 -11.92 1.40
N TYR A 120 29.90 -12.32 2.65
CA TYR A 120 30.80 -11.98 3.75
C TYR A 120 31.29 -13.24 4.45
N ASP A 121 32.60 -13.40 4.51
CA ASP A 121 33.25 -14.50 5.21
C ASP A 121 33.49 -14.09 6.67
N LEU A 122 32.97 -14.87 7.61
CA LEU A 122 33.11 -14.60 9.04
C LEU A 122 34.48 -14.98 9.59
N ASP A 123 35.19 -15.90 8.92
CA ASP A 123 36.51 -16.36 9.36
C ASP A 123 37.60 -15.39 8.88
N ASP A 124 37.57 -15.00 7.60
CA ASP A 124 38.55 -14.09 6.99
C ASP A 124 38.15 -12.60 7.09
N ALA A 125 36.98 -12.31 7.66
CA ALA A 125 36.39 -10.96 7.80
C ALA A 125 36.38 -10.16 6.47
N GLY A 126 36.26 -10.86 5.35
CA GLY A 126 36.42 -10.35 4.00
C GLY A 126 35.25 -10.69 3.08
N ARG A 127 35.41 -10.41 1.77
CA ARG A 127 34.38 -10.78 0.79
C ARG A 127 34.40 -12.29 0.54
N GLY A 128 33.28 -12.95 0.81
CA GLY A 128 33.05 -14.37 0.54
C GLY A 128 32.28 -14.64 -0.76
N HIS A 129 32.14 -15.92 -1.11
CA HIS A 129 31.30 -16.39 -2.23
C HIS A 129 29.89 -16.73 -1.76
N ARG A 130 28.87 -16.22 -2.46
CA ARG A 130 27.46 -16.42 -2.10
C ARG A 130 26.99 -17.87 -2.04
N ASP A 131 27.59 -18.75 -2.82
CA ASP A 131 27.17 -20.15 -2.91
C ASP A 131 27.72 -21.00 -1.75
N ARG A 132 28.67 -20.47 -0.95
CA ARG A 132 29.22 -21.20 0.22
C ARG A 132 28.22 -21.31 1.38
N ALA A 133 27.30 -20.36 1.51
CA ALA A 133 26.36 -20.31 2.63
C ALA A 133 25.29 -21.42 2.61
N LEU A 134 25.23 -22.23 1.54
CA LEU A 134 24.21 -23.25 1.29
C LEU A 134 24.77 -24.68 1.23
N ALA A 135 26.05 -24.87 1.59
CA ALA A 135 26.74 -26.17 1.60
C ALA A 135 26.74 -26.82 2.99
#